data_AF-A0A7V3BVX6-F1
#
_entry.id   AF-A0A7V3BVX6-F1
#
_cell.length_a   1.000
_cell.length_b   1.000
_cell.length_c   1.000
_cell.angle_alpha   90.00
_cell.angle_beta   90.00
_cell.angle_gamma   90.00
#
_symmetry.space_group_name_H-M   'P 1'
#
loop_
_entity.id
_entity.type
_entity.pdbx_description
1 polymer ?
#
loop_
_entity_poly.entity_id
_entity_poly.type
_entity_poly.pdbx_seq_one_letter_code
_entity_poly.pdbx_strand_id
1 'polypeptide(L)'
;MARTHVVMSEEVIGEIDRRVGARGRSRFLEEAAREKLARLELEEALHATKGIARGRGYEHWRDRDITATWVRAGRRADRAS
;
A
#
# COMPACT_ATOMS: atom_id res chain seq x y z
N MET A 1 -3.24 18.45 -18.06
CA MET A 1 -3.34 17.01 -18.38
C MET A 1 -2.40 16.70 -19.53
N ALA A 2 -1.72 15.56 -19.49
CA ALA A 2 -0.85 15.06 -20.56
C ALA A 2 -1.52 13.89 -21.28
N ARG A 3 -1.26 13.72 -22.58
CA ARG A 3 -1.77 12.61 -23.38
C ARG A 3 -0.62 11.66 -23.70
N THR A 4 -0.83 10.38 -23.42
CA THR A 4 0.12 9.30 -23.70
C THR A 4 -0.57 8.23 -24.53
N HIS A 5 0.13 7.67 -25.52
CA HIS A 5 -0.31 6.48 -26.23
C HIS A 5 0.22 5.24 -25.50
N VAL A 6 -0.68 4.31 -25.13
CA VAL A 6 -0.34 3.10 -24.39
C VAL A 6 -0.78 1.90 -25.23
N VAL A 7 0.13 0.95 -25.43
CA VAL A 7 -0.13 -0.31 -26.14
C VAL A 7 -0.34 -1.41 -25.13
N MET A 8 -1.42 -2.18 -25.29
CA MET A 8 -1.83 -3.27 -24.40
C MET A 8 -2.39 -4.42 -25.24
N SER A 9 -2.42 -5.63 -24.68
CA SER A 9 -3.07 -6.76 -25.35
C SER A 9 -4.58 -6.55 -25.42
N GLU A 10 -5.19 -7.11 -26.46
CA GLU A 10 -6.65 -7.09 -26.64
C GLU A 10 -7.38 -7.74 -25.46
N GLU A 11 -6.81 -8.82 -24.91
CA GLU A 11 -7.32 -9.49 -23.72
C GLU A 11 -7.49 -8.51 -22.54
N VAL A 12 -6.44 -7.75 -22.22
CA VAL A 12 -6.50 -6.81 -21.08
C VAL A 12 -7.45 -5.65 -21.36
N ILE A 13 -7.49 -5.14 -22.60
CA ILE A 13 -8.46 -4.11 -22.98
C ILE A 13 -9.89 -4.63 -22.81
N GLY A 14 -10.15 -5.87 -23.25
CA GLY A 14 -11.44 -6.54 -23.07
C GLY A 14 -11.81 -6.67 -21.60
N GLU A 15 -10.86 -7.08 -20.75
CA GLU A 15 -11.10 -7.17 -19.31
C GLU A 15 -11.46 -5.84 -18.64
N ILE A 16 -10.80 -4.76 -19.06
CA ILE A 16 -11.10 -3.42 -18.57
C ILE A 16 -12.50 -3.01 -19.03
N ASP A 17 -12.80 -3.19 -20.31
CA ASP A 17 -14.11 -2.83 -20.86
C ASP A 17 -15.27 -3.58 -20.19
N ARG A 18 -15.08 -4.86 -19.87
CA ARG A 18 -16.11 -5.63 -19.15
C ARG A 18 -16.41 -5.06 -17.75
N ARG A 19 -15.45 -4.37 -17.13
CA ARG A 19 -15.58 -3.81 -15.77
C ARG A 19 -16.04 -2.36 -15.75
N VAL A 20 -15.52 -1.52 -16.65
CA VAL A 20 -15.75 -0.06 -16.62
C VAL A 20 -16.37 0.50 -17.91
N GLY A 21 -16.59 -0.33 -18.92
CA GLY A 21 -17.04 0.06 -20.24
C GLY A 21 -15.97 0.80 -21.07
N ALA A 22 -16.19 0.87 -22.38
CA ALA A 22 -15.21 1.45 -23.33
C ALA A 22 -14.84 2.93 -23.04
N ARG A 23 -15.74 3.69 -22.40
CA ARG A 23 -15.50 5.10 -22.02
C ARG A 23 -14.82 5.28 -20.67
N GLY A 24 -14.71 4.22 -19.87
CA GLY A 24 -14.12 4.25 -18.52
C GLY A 24 -12.61 4.00 -18.47
N ARG A 25 -12.00 3.63 -19.60
CA ARG A 25 -10.60 3.17 -19.65
C ARG A 25 -9.59 4.17 -19.13
N SER A 26 -9.67 5.44 -19.55
CA SER A 26 -8.70 6.47 -19.17
C SER A 26 -8.71 6.71 -17.66
N ARG A 27 -9.89 6.79 -17.06
CA ARG A 27 -10.04 6.91 -15.60
C ARG A 27 -9.51 5.68 -14.88
N PHE A 28 -9.88 4.49 -15.34
CA PHE A 28 -9.42 3.23 -14.76
C PHE A 28 -7.88 3.13 -14.79
N LEU A 29 -7.25 3.47 -15.92
CA LEU A 29 -5.80 3.45 -16.06
C LEU A 29 -5.11 4.49 -15.16
N GLU A 30 -5.69 5.69 -15.00
CA GLU A 30 -5.16 6.69 -14.08
C GLU A 30 -5.21 6.21 -12.62
N GLU A 31 -6.36 5.68 -12.19
CA GLU A 31 -6.54 5.13 -10.84
C GLU A 31 -5.59 3.96 -10.60
N ALA A 32 -5.50 3.00 -11.53
CA ALA A 32 -4.60 1.85 -11.43
C ALA A 32 -3.12 2.28 -11.42
N ALA A 33 -2.73 3.27 -12.21
CA ALA A 33 -1.37 3.80 -12.20
C ALA A 33 -1.04 4.46 -10.85
N ARG A 34 -1.97 5.24 -10.30
CA ARG A 34 -1.81 5.87 -8.99
C ARG A 34 -1.67 4.84 -7.87
N GLU A 35 -2.50 3.80 -7.86
CA GLU A 35 -2.41 2.70 -6.90
C GLU A 35 -1.07 1.97 -7.02
N LYS A 36 -0.61 1.69 -8.24
CA LYS A 36 0.67 1.02 -8.46
C LYS A 36 1.85 1.88 -8.01
N LEU A 37 1.83 3.18 -8.29
CA LEU A 37 2.87 4.11 -7.83
C LEU A 37 2.94 4.19 -6.31
N ALA A 38 1.80 4.36 -5.63
CA ALA A 38 1.77 4.38 -4.17
C ALA A 38 2.31 3.07 -3.55
N ARG A 39 2.03 1.92 -4.18
CA ARG A 39 2.59 0.64 -3.74
C ARG A 39 4.11 0.58 -3.93
N LEU A 40 4.62 1.08 -5.07
CA LEU A 40 6.06 1.11 -5.33
C LEU A 40 6.78 2.05 -4.35
N GLU A 41 6.23 3.23 -4.07
CA GLU A 41 6.75 4.16 -3.06
C GLU A 41 6.81 3.52 -1.67
N LEU A 42 5.77 2.78 -1.27
CA LEU A 42 5.76 2.04 -0.01
C LEU A 42 6.84 0.94 0.01
N GLU A 43 6.96 0.15 -1.06
CA GLU A 43 7.98 -0.89 -1.18
C GLU A 43 9.39 -0.26 -1.07
N GLU A 44 9.65 0.84 -1.77
CA GLU A 44 10.90 1.60 -1.68
C GLU A 44 11.18 2.11 -0.26
N ALA A 45 10.17 2.70 0.39
CA ALA A 45 10.31 3.18 1.77
C ALA A 45 10.63 2.04 2.75
N LEU A 46 9.98 0.88 2.62
CA LEU A 46 10.27 -0.30 3.43
C LEU A 46 11.69 -0.82 3.20
N HIS A 47 12.16 -0.81 1.95
CA HIS A 47 13.54 -1.19 1.62
C HIS A 47 14.57 -0.19 2.17
N ALA A 48 14.34 1.11 2.01
CA ALA A 48 15.23 2.17 2.49
C ALA A 48 15.30 2.21 4.03
N THR A 49 14.20 1.88 4.72
CA THR A 49 14.12 1.87 6.18
C THR A 49 14.49 0.53 6.81
N LYS A 50 14.92 -0.45 6.00
CA LYS A 50 15.28 -1.79 6.47
C LYS A 50 16.38 -1.71 7.53
N GLY A 51 16.06 -2.21 8.72
CA GLY A 51 17.00 -2.28 9.85
C GLY A 51 17.06 -1.03 10.72
N ILE A 52 16.24 0.00 10.46
CA ILE A 52 16.12 1.18 11.35
C ILE A 52 15.48 0.81 12.70
N ALA A 53 14.51 -0.11 12.70
CA ALA A 53 13.86 -0.58 13.92
C ALA A 53 14.73 -1.61 14.69
N ARG A 54 15.90 -1.16 15.17
CA ARG A 54 16.84 -1.95 15.98
C ARG A 54 17.17 -1.23 17.28
N GLY A 55 17.49 -1.99 18.32
CA GLY A 55 17.87 -1.45 19.63
C GLY A 55 16.72 -1.38 20.65
N ARG A 56 17.03 -0.91 21.86
CA ARG A 56 16.10 -0.94 23.02
C ARG A 56 14.76 -0.24 22.78
N GLY A 57 14.75 0.84 21.98
CA GLY A 57 13.52 1.59 21.69
C GLY A 57 12.47 0.82 20.86
N TYR A 58 12.87 -0.25 20.19
CA TYR A 58 12.00 -1.07 19.33
C TYR A 58 11.79 -2.49 19.86
N GLU A 59 12.14 -2.75 21.12
CA GLU A 59 12.03 -4.07 21.74
C GLU A 59 10.59 -4.61 21.71
N HIS A 60 9.60 -3.72 21.80
CA HIS A 60 8.19 -4.08 21.73
C HIS A 60 7.74 -4.58 20.34
N TRP A 61 8.55 -4.38 19.29
CA TRP A 61 8.28 -4.79 17.91
C TRP A 61 9.06 -6.05 17.49
N ARG A 62 9.73 -6.71 18.44
CA ARG A 62 10.62 -7.85 18.19
C ARG A 62 9.89 -9.08 17.65
N ASP A 63 8.72 -9.38 18.21
CA ASP A 63 7.86 -10.48 17.75
C ASP A 63 6.38 -10.19 18.03
N ARG A 64 5.53 -11.03 17.44
CA ARG A 64 4.07 -10.87 17.45
C ARG A 64 3.48 -10.85 18.86
N ASP A 65 3.97 -11.69 19.76
CA ASP A 65 3.38 -11.84 21.09
C ASP A 65 3.78 -10.68 22.01
N ILE A 66 5.04 -10.23 21.92
CA ILE A 66 5.52 -9.03 22.60
C ILE A 66 4.75 -7.80 22.10
N THR A 67 4.60 -7.65 20.78
CA THR A 67 3.86 -6.53 20.19
C THR A 67 2.39 -6.53 20.63
N ALA A 68 1.73 -7.69 20.56
CA ALA A 68 0.34 -7.80 20.98
C ALA A 68 0.16 -7.46 22.47
N THR A 69 1.10 -7.87 23.32
CA THR A 69 1.08 -7.56 24.76
C THR A 69 1.24 -6.05 25.01
N TRP A 70 2.20 -5.42 24.33
CA TRP A 70 2.45 -3.98 24.41
C TRP A 70 1.24 -3.16 23.94
N VAL A 71 0.65 -3.49 22.78
CA VAL A 71 -0.55 -2.81 22.26
C VAL A 71 -1.73 -2.93 23.22
N ARG A 72 -1.96 -4.12 23.79
CA ARG A 72 -3.05 -4.32 24.77
C ARG A 72 -2.82 -3.51 26.04
N ALA A 73 -1.57 -3.39 26.51
CA ALA A 73 -1.24 -2.57 27.66
C ALA A 73 -1.51 -1.08 27.40
N GLY A 74 -1.06 -0.55 26.26
CA GLY A 74 -1.34 0.83 25.84
C GLY A 74 -2.85 1.12 25.78
N ARG A 75 -3.63 0.26 25.12
CA ARG A 75 -5.10 0.41 25.04
C ARG A 75 -5.82 0.39 26.40
N ARG A 76 -5.26 -0.28 27.40
CA ARG A 76 -5.83 -0.27 28.76
C ARG A 76 -5.49 1.03 29.50
N ALA A 77 -4.27 1.54 29.32
CA ALA A 77 -3.85 2.81 29.90
C ALA A 77 -4.67 3.97 29.32
N ASP A 78 -4.88 4.01 28.00
CA ASP A 78 -5.67 5.05 27.33
C ASP A 78 -7.14 5.08 27.76
N ARG A 79 -7.69 3.95 28.20
CA ARG A 79 -9.08 3.85 28.68
C ARG A 79 -9.24 4.21 30.16
N ALA A 80 -8.13 4.27 30.90
CA ALA A 80 -8.11 4.60 32.32
C ALA A 80 -7.79 6.08 32.58
N SER A 81 -7.53 6.84 31.51
CA SER A 81 -7.32 8.29 31.47
C SER A 81 -8.56 9.01 30.97
#